data_AF-X1DS65-F1
#
_entry.id   AF-X1DS65-F1
#
_cell.length_a   1.000
_cell.length_b   1.000
_cell.length_c   1.000
_cell.angle_alpha   90.00
_cell.angle_beta   90.00
_cell.angle_gamma   90.00
#
_symmetry.space_group_name_H-M   'P 1'
#
loop_
_entity.id
_entity.type
_entity.pdbx_description
1 polymer ?
#
loop_
_entity_poly.entity_id
_entity_poly.type
_entity_poly.pdbx_seq_one_letter_code
_entity_poly.pdbx_strand_id
1 'polypeptide(L)'
;DLPKLEVDFATVSSTDLLKYCRRDVEIIKLAMEKYFTMIEVNDLGRFSLTKASQAFTAFRHRFMKVPISLHKHPEAIELERACYMGGRTEAFRMGQIKDGPFVMLDINSMYPFIMANTPVPTRLTYMEDNPHPDRVHRLLSHNAVQAEVDITTDEPAYATHYNERICFPVGSFTAFLGSTGLKYALEHNHVRKIKRLAWYDRAVVFSDYVEFFYTLRKHYQIEKNPIFALMSKDLLNTLYGKFAQYKPIIEEKEELDGPDYERIETIDLVRGVKLVEYKLLNKRFTEI
;
A
#
# COMPACT_ATOMS: atom_id res chain seq x y z
N ASP A 1 -24.99 -19.04 -9.02
CA ASP A 1 -24.83 -18.27 -7.77
C ASP A 1 -25.65 -18.86 -6.66
N LEU A 2 -25.07 -18.91 -5.45
CA LEU A 2 -25.76 -19.26 -4.21
C LEU A 2 -26.12 -17.94 -3.49
N PRO A 3 -27.38 -17.51 -3.46
CA PRO A 3 -27.75 -16.26 -2.83
C PRO A 3 -27.63 -16.36 -1.30
N LYS A 4 -27.19 -15.28 -0.65
CA LYS A 4 -27.30 -15.14 0.81
C LYS A 4 -28.79 -15.10 1.17
N LEU A 5 -29.19 -15.90 2.16
CA LEU A 5 -30.55 -15.87 2.68
C LEU A 5 -30.74 -14.66 3.59
N GLU A 6 -31.97 -14.22 3.78
CA GLU A 6 -32.33 -13.18 4.76
C GLU A 6 -33.16 -13.82 5.87
N VAL A 7 -32.89 -13.43 7.12
CA VAL A 7 -33.63 -13.88 8.31
C VAL A 7 -33.78 -12.72 9.29
N ASP A 8 -34.92 -12.65 9.97
CA ASP A 8 -35.08 -11.78 11.13
C ASP A 8 -34.56 -12.50 12.38
N PHE A 9 -33.41 -12.05 12.88
CA PHE A 9 -32.77 -12.67 14.05
C PHE A 9 -33.60 -12.58 15.33
N ALA A 10 -34.60 -11.69 15.41
CA ALA A 10 -35.47 -11.57 16.57
C ALA A 10 -36.55 -12.67 16.61
N THR A 11 -36.96 -13.19 15.46
CA THR A 11 -38.14 -14.08 15.37
C THR A 11 -37.88 -15.41 14.65
N VAL A 12 -36.68 -15.62 14.08
CA VAL A 12 -36.38 -16.81 13.27
C VAL A 12 -36.43 -18.10 14.10
N SER A 13 -37.03 -19.15 13.51
CA SER A 13 -37.04 -20.49 14.11
C SER A 13 -35.63 -21.10 14.12
N SER A 14 -35.32 -21.96 15.08
CA SER A 14 -34.02 -22.66 15.09
C SER A 14 -33.77 -23.47 13.81
N THR A 15 -34.83 -24.03 13.21
CA THR A 15 -34.74 -24.79 11.95
C THR A 15 -34.36 -23.90 10.77
N ASP A 16 -34.93 -22.71 10.66
CA ASP A 16 -34.61 -21.79 9.57
C ASP A 16 -33.27 -21.08 9.79
N LEU A 17 -32.89 -20.82 11.05
CA LEU A 17 -31.57 -20.33 11.40
C LEU A 17 -30.47 -21.33 11.01
N LEU A 18 -30.68 -22.64 11.22
CA LEU A 18 -29.75 -23.68 10.78
C LEU A 18 -29.58 -23.69 9.25
N LYS A 19 -30.67 -23.52 8.49
CA LYS A 19 -30.61 -23.41 7.02
C LYS A 19 -29.83 -22.16 6.58
N TYR A 20 -30.06 -21.03 7.23
CA TYR A 20 -29.33 -19.78 7.00
C TYR A 20 -27.82 -19.95 7.26
N CYS A 21 -27.44 -20.49 8.43
CA CYS A 21 -26.03 -20.71 8.78
C CYS A 21 -25.34 -21.66 7.80
N ARG A 22 -26.02 -22.73 7.39
CA ARG A 22 -25.52 -23.65 6.37
C ARG A 22 -25.28 -22.94 5.04
N ARG A 23 -26.22 -22.08 4.59
CA ARG A 23 -26.05 -21.30 3.36
C ARG A 23 -24.82 -20.39 3.43
N ASP A 24 -24.57 -19.74 4.55
CA ASP A 24 -23.41 -18.86 4.72
C ASP A 24 -22.09 -19.63 4.54
N VAL A 25 -21.99 -20.84 5.12
CA VAL A 25 -20.81 -21.70 4.94
C VAL A 25 -20.68 -22.21 3.50
N GLU A 26 -21.80 -22.59 2.86
CA GLU A 26 -21.81 -23.03 1.45
C GLU A 26 -21.31 -21.93 0.50
N ILE A 27 -21.68 -20.67 0.74
CA ILE A 27 -21.21 -19.50 -0.02
C ILE A 27 -19.70 -19.34 0.14
N ILE A 28 -19.18 -19.41 1.38
CA ILE A 28 -17.74 -19.30 1.64
C ILE A 28 -16.97 -20.44 0.99
N LYS A 29 -17.47 -21.69 1.11
CA LYS A 29 -16.87 -22.87 0.46
C LYS A 29 -16.74 -22.64 -1.04
N LEU A 30 -17.82 -22.22 -1.71
CA LEU A 30 -17.80 -21.96 -3.15
C LEU A 30 -16.81 -20.85 -3.51
N ALA A 31 -16.75 -19.77 -2.73
CA ALA A 31 -15.80 -18.68 -2.95
C ALA A 31 -14.35 -19.15 -2.83
N MET A 32 -14.04 -20.00 -1.82
CA MET A 32 -12.71 -20.57 -1.62
C MET A 32 -12.33 -21.55 -2.71
N GLU A 33 -13.24 -22.43 -3.13
CA GLU A 33 -13.02 -23.34 -4.27
C GLU A 33 -12.66 -22.55 -5.54
N LYS A 34 -13.43 -21.50 -5.84
CA LYS A 34 -13.14 -20.61 -6.97
C LYS A 34 -11.79 -19.92 -6.81
N TYR A 35 -11.44 -19.47 -5.61
CA TYR A 35 -10.15 -18.84 -5.36
C TYR A 35 -8.98 -19.81 -5.58
N PHE A 36 -9.10 -21.05 -5.11
CA PHE A 36 -8.11 -22.09 -5.35
C PHE A 36 -7.97 -22.42 -6.84
N THR A 37 -9.10 -22.55 -7.56
CA THR A 37 -9.08 -22.71 -9.02
C THR A 37 -8.36 -21.55 -9.70
N MET A 38 -8.60 -20.30 -9.27
CA MET A 38 -7.92 -19.14 -9.84
C MET A 38 -6.40 -19.22 -9.63
N ILE A 39 -5.95 -19.64 -8.45
CA ILE A 39 -4.52 -19.79 -8.15
C ILE A 39 -3.88 -20.88 -9.03
N GLU A 40 -4.53 -22.04 -9.12
CA GLU A 40 -4.00 -23.20 -9.84
C GLU A 40 -3.97 -22.98 -11.35
N VAL A 41 -5.10 -22.58 -11.95
CA VAL A 41 -5.23 -22.40 -13.40
C VAL A 41 -4.31 -21.30 -13.94
N ASN A 42 -4.01 -20.30 -13.12
CA ASN A 42 -3.15 -19.17 -13.53
C ASN A 42 -1.69 -19.28 -13.05
N ASP A 43 -1.33 -20.39 -12.40
CA ASP A 43 -0.01 -20.64 -11.82
C ASP A 43 0.47 -19.46 -10.94
N LEU A 44 -0.30 -19.16 -9.89
CA LEU A 44 -0.07 -18.00 -8.99
C LEU A 44 0.77 -18.37 -7.75
N GLY A 45 1.49 -19.49 -7.80
CA GLY A 45 2.27 -20.03 -6.69
C GLY A 45 1.41 -20.63 -5.59
N ARG A 46 1.99 -20.78 -4.39
CA ARG A 46 1.26 -21.38 -3.24
C ARG A 46 0.10 -20.50 -2.76
N PHE A 47 -0.89 -21.14 -2.15
CA PHE A 47 -1.95 -20.44 -1.43
C PHE A 47 -1.39 -19.61 -0.25
N SER A 48 -1.95 -18.42 -0.06
CA SER A 48 -1.60 -17.47 0.99
C SER A 48 -2.86 -16.98 1.71
N LEU A 49 -2.75 -16.76 3.03
CA LEU A 49 -3.88 -16.45 3.91
C LEU A 49 -4.61 -15.13 3.59
N THR A 50 -3.93 -14.16 2.96
CA THR A 50 -4.53 -12.87 2.61
C THR A 50 -4.34 -12.59 1.13
N LYS A 51 -5.26 -11.82 0.53
CA LYS A 51 -5.17 -11.40 -0.88
C LYS A 51 -3.86 -10.68 -1.19
N ALA A 52 -3.39 -9.82 -0.28
CA ALA A 52 -2.13 -9.10 -0.45
C ALA A 52 -0.92 -10.05 -0.39
N SER A 53 -0.92 -11.02 0.52
CA SER A 53 0.12 -12.06 0.55
C SER A 53 0.06 -12.95 -0.69
N GLN A 54 -1.13 -13.28 -1.21
CA GLN A 54 -1.26 -14.03 -2.45
C GLN A 54 -0.72 -13.23 -3.64
N ALA A 55 -1.06 -11.93 -3.74
CA ALA A 55 -0.55 -11.04 -4.78
C ALA A 55 0.99 -11.01 -4.79
N PHE A 56 1.61 -10.90 -3.60
CA PHE A 56 3.06 -10.90 -3.46
C PHE A 56 3.69 -12.27 -3.75
N THR A 57 3.05 -13.36 -3.33
CA THR A 57 3.48 -14.73 -3.67
C THR A 57 3.45 -14.93 -5.18
N ALA A 58 2.35 -14.57 -5.85
CA ALA A 58 2.23 -14.66 -7.30
C ALA A 58 3.31 -13.82 -7.99
N PHE A 59 3.49 -12.57 -7.55
CA PHE A 59 4.53 -11.67 -8.08
C PHE A 59 5.91 -12.32 -8.02
N ARG A 60 6.32 -12.84 -6.86
CA ARG A 60 7.63 -13.49 -6.69
C ARG A 60 7.78 -14.82 -7.43
N HIS A 61 6.69 -15.58 -7.54
CA HIS A 61 6.68 -16.89 -8.20
C HIS A 61 6.89 -16.76 -9.71
N ARG A 62 6.20 -15.81 -10.35
CA ARG A 62 6.07 -15.77 -11.81
C ARG A 62 6.45 -14.44 -12.47
N PHE A 63 6.28 -13.31 -11.78
CA PHE A 63 6.35 -11.99 -12.43
C PHE A 63 7.60 -11.16 -12.09
N MET A 64 8.33 -11.51 -11.03
CA MET A 64 9.53 -10.79 -10.59
C MET A 64 10.74 -11.14 -11.48
N LYS A 65 10.84 -10.45 -12.62
CA LYS A 65 11.95 -10.61 -13.59
C LYS A 65 13.18 -9.78 -13.25
N VAL A 66 13.00 -8.69 -12.50
CA VAL A 66 14.06 -7.80 -12.06
C VAL A 66 14.37 -8.07 -10.59
N PRO A 67 15.64 -8.29 -10.21
CA PRO A 67 16.03 -8.43 -8.81
C PRO A 67 15.76 -7.13 -8.03
N ILE A 68 15.09 -7.26 -6.89
CA ILE A 68 14.89 -6.18 -5.92
C ILE A 68 15.79 -6.46 -4.71
N SER A 69 16.72 -5.55 -4.43
CA SER A 69 17.69 -5.69 -3.34
C SER A 69 17.13 -5.12 -2.05
N LEU A 70 17.30 -5.87 -0.96
CA LEU A 70 16.95 -5.42 0.39
C LEU A 70 18.20 -4.89 1.09
N HIS A 71 18.09 -3.77 1.80
CA HIS A 71 19.16 -3.24 2.65
C HIS A 71 18.66 -3.08 4.09
N LYS A 72 19.61 -2.82 4.99
CA LYS A 72 19.36 -2.55 6.42
C LYS A 72 19.90 -1.18 6.87
N HIS A 73 20.17 -0.28 5.92
CA HIS A 73 20.67 1.06 6.20
C HIS A 73 19.62 1.90 6.96
N PRO A 74 19.80 2.20 8.26
CA PRO A 74 18.73 2.76 9.09
C PRO A 74 18.24 4.13 8.59
N GLU A 75 19.18 5.02 8.23
CA GLU A 75 18.84 6.37 7.75
C GLU A 75 18.12 6.34 6.40
N ALA A 76 18.40 5.33 5.55
CA ALA A 76 17.70 5.17 4.27
C ALA A 76 16.25 4.77 4.52
N ILE A 77 16.05 3.82 5.44
CA ILE A 77 14.72 3.31 5.80
C ILE A 77 13.88 4.40 6.45
N GLU A 78 14.47 5.22 7.34
CA GLU A 78 13.82 6.39 7.91
C GLU A 78 13.38 7.36 6.81
N LEU A 79 14.29 7.69 5.89
CA LEU A 79 14.02 8.62 4.80
C LEU A 79 12.95 8.08 3.82
N GLU A 80 13.01 6.80 3.47
CA GLU A 80 12.01 6.10 2.65
C GLU A 80 10.62 6.18 3.27
N ARG A 81 10.52 5.98 4.60
CA ARG A 81 9.27 6.07 5.34
C ARG A 81 8.75 7.50 5.40
N ALA A 82 9.63 8.47 5.65
CA ALA A 82 9.25 9.87 5.67
C ALA A 82 8.73 10.36 4.31
N CYS A 83 9.27 9.83 3.20
CA CYS A 83 8.80 10.16 1.85
C CYS A 83 7.53 9.41 1.42
N TYR A 84 7.07 8.42 2.21
CA TYR A 84 5.88 7.63 1.88
C TYR A 84 4.60 8.36 2.32
N MET A 85 3.97 9.04 1.37
CA MET A 85 2.74 9.82 1.58
C MET A 85 1.52 9.14 0.94
N GLY A 86 0.35 9.35 1.55
CA GLY A 86 -0.94 8.93 1.00
C GLY A 86 -1.43 9.81 -0.15
N GLY A 87 -2.59 9.46 -0.72
CA GLY A 87 -3.23 10.27 -1.75
C GLY A 87 -3.82 11.58 -1.20
N ARG A 88 -3.82 12.63 -2.01
CA ARG A 88 -4.41 13.95 -1.69
C ARG A 88 -5.92 13.82 -1.54
N THR A 89 -6.42 14.05 -0.32
CA THR A 89 -7.85 14.05 -0.01
C THR A 89 -8.16 15.27 0.84
N GLU A 90 -8.65 16.35 0.23
CA GLU A 90 -9.01 17.58 0.92
C GLU A 90 -10.20 18.29 0.27
N ALA A 91 -10.89 19.12 1.05
CA ALA A 91 -11.98 19.95 0.55
C ALA A 91 -11.40 21.23 -0.08
N PHE A 92 -11.39 21.31 -1.42
CA PHE A 92 -10.97 22.52 -2.13
C PHE A 92 -11.95 23.69 -1.96
N ARG A 93 -13.22 23.40 -1.67
CA ARG A 93 -14.28 24.37 -1.37
C ARG A 93 -15.21 23.80 -0.32
N MET A 94 -15.64 24.63 0.64
CA MET A 94 -16.60 24.27 1.68
C MET A 94 -17.93 24.99 1.46
N GLY A 95 -19.03 24.33 1.80
CA GLY A 95 -20.38 24.88 1.68
C GLY A 95 -21.18 24.34 0.49
N GLN A 96 -22.36 24.90 0.27
CA GLN A 96 -23.24 24.47 -0.80
C GLN A 96 -22.80 25.06 -2.14
N ILE A 97 -22.40 24.21 -3.08
CA ILE A 97 -22.03 24.62 -4.44
C ILE A 97 -23.27 24.46 -5.33
N LYS A 98 -23.75 25.56 -5.92
CA LYS A 98 -25.01 25.60 -6.70
C LYS A 98 -24.79 25.70 -8.21
N ASP A 99 -23.59 26.07 -8.63
CA ASP A 99 -23.26 26.38 -10.03
C ASP A 99 -22.77 25.13 -10.79
N GLY A 100 -23.70 24.22 -11.10
CA GLY A 100 -23.44 23.03 -11.91
C GLY A 100 -23.33 23.32 -13.42
N PRO A 101 -23.06 22.30 -14.26
CA PRO A 101 -23.00 20.88 -13.94
C PRO A 101 -21.69 20.46 -13.24
N PHE A 102 -21.80 19.50 -12.32
CA PHE A 102 -20.64 18.85 -11.70
C PHE A 102 -20.22 17.64 -12.51
N VAL A 103 -18.93 17.56 -12.85
CA VAL A 103 -18.35 16.41 -13.55
C VAL A 103 -17.35 15.73 -12.62
N MET A 104 -17.49 14.41 -12.46
CA MET A 104 -16.57 13.58 -11.69
C MET A 104 -15.74 12.75 -12.66
N LEU A 105 -14.42 12.85 -12.54
CA LEU A 105 -13.45 12.10 -13.34
C LEU A 105 -12.64 11.19 -12.41
N ASP A 106 -12.39 9.95 -12.85
CA ASP A 106 -11.61 8.96 -12.11
C ASP A 106 -10.60 8.28 -13.06
N ILE A 107 -9.41 8.00 -12.56
CA ILE A 107 -8.36 7.31 -13.30
C ILE A 107 -8.57 5.80 -13.16
N ASN A 108 -8.87 5.15 -14.28
CA ASN A 108 -9.00 3.69 -14.35
C ASN A 108 -7.76 2.97 -13.81
N SER A 109 -7.89 2.37 -12.62
CA SER A 109 -6.81 1.62 -12.00
C SER A 109 -5.50 2.43 -11.87
N MET A 110 -5.58 3.63 -11.29
CA MET A 110 -4.46 4.58 -11.14
C MET A 110 -3.14 3.92 -10.68
N TYR A 111 -3.13 3.23 -9.53
CA TYR A 111 -1.91 2.61 -9.00
C TYR A 111 -1.35 1.54 -9.95
N PRO A 112 -2.14 0.57 -10.44
CA PRO A 112 -1.67 -0.35 -11.48
C PRO A 112 -1.13 0.34 -12.74
N PHE A 113 -1.77 1.41 -13.21
CA PHE A 113 -1.28 2.16 -14.36
C PHE A 113 0.12 2.74 -14.09
N ILE A 114 0.34 3.34 -12.92
CA ILE A 114 1.67 3.84 -12.52
C ILE A 114 2.67 2.69 -12.39
N MET A 115 2.28 1.58 -11.75
CA MET A 115 3.13 0.39 -11.58
C MET A 115 3.64 -0.18 -12.92
N ALA A 116 2.79 -0.18 -13.94
CA ALA A 116 3.14 -0.74 -15.24
C ALA A 116 4.08 0.15 -16.06
N ASN A 117 4.00 1.48 -15.88
CA ASN A 117 4.63 2.44 -16.79
C ASN A 117 5.80 3.20 -16.17
N THR A 118 5.93 3.20 -14.84
CA THR A 118 6.90 4.04 -14.15
C THR A 118 8.05 3.20 -13.58
N PRO A 119 9.32 3.54 -13.86
CA PRO A 119 10.44 2.94 -13.16
C PRO A 119 10.40 3.23 -11.65
N VAL A 120 10.55 2.19 -10.84
CA VAL A 120 10.54 2.25 -9.37
C VAL A 120 11.92 1.89 -8.81
N PRO A 121 12.26 2.30 -7.56
CA PRO A 121 13.50 1.90 -6.89
C PRO A 121 13.65 0.37 -6.81
N THR A 122 14.84 -0.16 -7.09
CA THR A 122 15.16 -1.60 -6.99
C THR A 122 16.32 -1.92 -6.08
N ARG A 123 17.30 -1.02 -5.92
CA ARG A 123 18.47 -1.23 -5.07
C ARG A 123 18.99 0.11 -4.57
N LEU A 124 19.19 0.23 -3.25
CA LEU A 124 19.91 1.35 -2.68
C LEU A 124 21.38 1.30 -3.13
N THR A 125 21.83 2.36 -3.78
CA THR A 125 23.17 2.46 -4.35
C THR A 125 24.08 3.32 -3.46
N TYR A 126 23.57 4.45 -2.97
CA TYR A 126 24.36 5.41 -2.20
C TYR A 126 23.46 6.36 -1.39
N MET A 127 24.01 6.96 -0.33
CA MET A 127 23.39 8.06 0.41
C MET A 127 24.40 9.17 0.64
N GLU A 128 23.92 10.41 0.66
CA GLU A 128 24.75 11.58 0.97
C GLU A 128 23.96 12.71 1.61
N ASP A 129 24.71 13.57 2.30
CA ASP A 129 24.21 14.79 2.91
C ASP A 129 24.60 16.02 2.09
N ASN A 130 23.72 17.01 2.11
CA ASN A 130 23.92 18.32 1.49
C ASN A 130 24.35 18.27 -0.01
N PRO A 131 23.74 17.43 -0.88
CA PRO A 131 24.12 17.40 -2.29
C PRO A 131 23.75 18.68 -3.01
N HIS A 132 24.54 19.04 -4.02
CA HIS A 132 24.27 20.21 -4.86
C HIS A 132 23.04 19.98 -5.76
N PRO A 133 22.03 20.87 -5.77
CA PRO A 133 20.79 20.69 -6.53
C PRO A 133 20.99 20.37 -8.02
N ASP A 134 21.90 21.06 -8.71
CA ASP A 134 22.16 20.81 -10.14
C ASP A 134 22.66 19.39 -10.44
N ARG A 135 23.46 18.82 -9.52
CA ARG A 135 23.93 17.44 -9.64
C ARG A 135 22.75 16.49 -9.48
N VAL A 136 21.86 16.78 -8.55
CA VAL A 136 20.66 15.99 -8.31
C VAL A 136 19.70 16.03 -9.49
N HIS A 137 19.49 17.21 -10.07
CA HIS A 137 18.65 17.40 -11.24
C HIS A 137 19.11 16.53 -12.42
N ARG A 138 20.42 16.49 -12.70
CA ARG A 138 20.97 15.64 -13.76
C ARG A 138 20.76 14.15 -13.49
N LEU A 139 20.90 13.71 -12.25
CA LEU A 139 20.85 12.30 -11.88
C LEU A 139 19.42 11.72 -11.80
N LEU A 140 18.40 12.57 -11.58
CA LEU A 140 16.97 12.17 -11.64
C LEU A 140 16.57 11.55 -12.99
N SER A 141 17.33 11.80 -14.05
CA SER A 141 17.11 11.20 -15.37
C SER A 141 17.47 9.71 -15.43
N HIS A 142 18.29 9.19 -14.52
CA HIS A 142 18.77 7.79 -14.55
C HIS A 142 18.44 7.02 -13.26
N ASN A 143 18.35 7.70 -12.12
CA ASN A 143 18.14 7.09 -10.82
C ASN A 143 16.77 7.42 -10.22
N ALA A 144 16.34 6.60 -9.28
CA ALA A 144 15.27 6.98 -8.37
C ALA A 144 15.90 7.53 -7.09
N VAL A 145 15.18 8.44 -6.42
CA VAL A 145 15.65 9.09 -5.20
C VAL A 145 14.56 9.24 -4.15
N GLN A 146 15.00 9.36 -2.91
CA GLN A 146 14.24 9.85 -1.75
C GLN A 146 15.05 10.98 -1.11
N ALA A 147 14.43 12.10 -0.79
CA ALA A 147 15.13 13.31 -0.36
C ALA A 147 14.43 14.04 0.77
N GLU A 148 15.20 14.54 1.72
CA GLU A 148 14.76 15.56 2.68
C GLU A 148 15.20 16.92 2.16
N VAL A 149 14.25 17.83 1.95
CA VAL A 149 14.50 19.13 1.30
C VAL A 149 13.83 20.26 2.06
N ASP A 150 14.53 21.39 2.15
CA ASP A 150 13.88 22.67 2.48
C ASP A 150 13.34 23.28 1.20
N ILE A 151 12.06 23.60 1.21
CA ILE A 151 11.35 24.18 0.07
C ILE A 151 10.66 25.48 0.45
N THR A 152 10.51 26.36 -0.55
CA THR A 152 9.63 27.53 -0.51
C THR A 152 8.71 27.48 -1.73
N THR A 153 7.40 27.49 -1.52
CA THR A 153 6.39 27.38 -2.59
C THR A 153 5.19 28.28 -2.31
N ASP A 154 4.56 28.83 -3.33
CA ASP A 154 3.26 29.51 -3.26
C ASP A 154 2.10 28.56 -3.63
N GLU A 155 2.41 27.33 -4.05
CA GLU A 155 1.45 26.30 -4.41
C GLU A 155 1.35 25.17 -3.37
N PRO A 156 0.15 24.64 -3.07
CA PRO A 156 -0.06 23.48 -2.20
C PRO A 156 0.25 22.17 -2.95
N ALA A 157 1.52 22.00 -3.35
CA ALA A 157 1.98 20.92 -4.21
C ALA A 157 2.60 19.74 -3.44
N TYR A 158 3.13 19.97 -2.24
CA TYR A 158 3.90 18.98 -1.48
C TYR A 158 3.15 18.56 -0.22
N ALA A 159 2.94 17.25 -0.09
CA ALA A 159 2.38 16.67 1.12
C ALA A 159 3.41 16.73 2.26
N THR A 160 2.95 17.09 3.45
CA THR A 160 3.71 16.94 4.70
C THR A 160 2.78 16.53 5.83
N HIS A 161 3.35 16.07 6.94
CA HIS A 161 2.60 15.79 8.16
C HIS A 161 2.58 17.01 9.07
N TYR A 162 1.39 17.43 9.50
CA TYR A 162 1.18 18.42 10.53
C TYR A 162 0.13 17.90 11.52
N ASN A 163 0.49 17.80 12.81
CA ASN A 163 -0.35 17.22 13.85
C ASN A 163 -0.96 15.86 13.43
N GLU A 164 -0.09 14.93 12.98
CA GLU A 164 -0.43 13.57 12.53
C GLU A 164 -1.34 13.49 11.28
N ARG A 165 -1.67 14.63 10.65
CA ARG A 165 -2.49 14.68 9.44
C ARG A 165 -1.66 15.11 8.24
N ILE A 166 -2.01 14.58 7.08
CA ILE A 166 -1.43 15.05 5.81
C ILE A 166 -2.02 16.41 5.49
N CYS A 167 -1.17 17.39 5.21
CA CYS A 167 -1.55 18.70 4.70
C CYS A 167 -0.65 19.10 3.51
N PHE A 168 -1.07 20.12 2.77
CA PHE A 168 -0.37 20.66 1.60
C PHE A 168 -0.09 22.15 1.82
N PRO A 169 0.90 22.52 2.66
CA PRO A 169 1.14 23.90 3.03
C PRO A 169 1.81 24.70 1.91
N VAL A 170 1.71 26.02 2.02
CA VAL A 170 2.46 27.01 1.24
C VAL A 170 3.43 27.77 2.16
N GLY A 171 4.40 28.45 1.58
CA GLY A 171 5.49 29.11 2.30
C GLY A 171 6.74 28.23 2.40
N SER A 172 7.50 28.41 3.47
CA SER A 172 8.78 27.70 3.69
C SER A 172 8.64 26.58 4.72
N PHE A 173 9.03 25.37 4.34
CA PHE A 173 8.99 24.20 5.22
C PHE A 173 9.93 23.08 4.72
N THR A 174 10.18 22.09 5.58
CA THR A 174 10.90 20.87 5.18
C THR A 174 9.90 19.84 4.65
N ALA A 175 10.22 19.27 3.49
CA ALA A 175 9.44 18.23 2.83
C ALA A 175 10.30 16.98 2.57
N PHE A 176 9.63 15.84 2.49
CA PHE A 176 10.23 14.54 2.18
C PHE A 176 9.70 14.08 0.83
N LEU A 177 10.55 14.10 -0.20
CA LEU A 177 10.14 13.97 -1.59
C LEU A 177 10.81 12.77 -2.25
N GLY A 178 9.98 11.93 -2.89
CA GLY A 178 10.46 10.98 -3.89
C GLY A 178 10.79 11.66 -5.21
N SER A 179 11.37 10.88 -6.15
CA SER A 179 11.83 11.34 -7.47
C SER A 179 10.90 12.34 -8.19
N THR A 180 9.60 12.04 -8.31
CA THR A 180 8.65 12.91 -9.02
C THR A 180 8.44 14.24 -8.30
N GLY A 181 8.30 14.23 -6.98
CA GLY A 181 8.13 15.45 -6.19
C GLY A 181 9.37 16.31 -6.19
N LEU A 182 10.56 15.70 -6.07
CA LEU A 182 11.83 16.43 -6.13
C LEU A 182 12.08 17.04 -7.51
N LYS A 183 11.76 16.30 -8.57
CA LYS A 183 11.84 16.82 -9.94
C LYS A 183 10.97 18.06 -10.12
N TYR A 184 9.70 17.98 -9.70
CA TYR A 184 8.78 19.12 -9.74
C TYR A 184 9.34 20.32 -8.96
N ALA A 185 9.86 20.10 -7.75
CA ALA A 185 10.43 21.17 -6.93
C ALA A 185 11.66 21.84 -7.55
N LEU A 186 12.53 21.08 -8.21
CA LEU A 186 13.69 21.63 -8.90
C LEU A 186 13.27 22.43 -10.15
N GLU A 187 12.34 21.91 -10.94
CA GLU A 187 11.86 22.56 -12.18
C GLU A 187 11.15 23.90 -11.90
N HIS A 188 10.50 24.03 -10.74
CA HIS A 188 9.82 25.27 -10.33
C HIS A 188 10.68 26.15 -9.42
N ASN A 189 11.96 25.82 -9.17
CA ASN A 189 12.85 26.54 -8.27
C ASN A 189 12.34 26.64 -6.81
N HIS A 190 11.57 25.65 -6.35
CA HIS A 190 11.06 25.61 -4.97
C HIS A 190 12.11 25.12 -3.98
N VAL A 191 13.14 24.39 -4.42
CA VAL A 191 14.20 23.84 -3.55
C VAL A 191 15.14 24.94 -3.07
N ARG A 192 15.22 25.13 -1.75
CA ARG A 192 16.22 25.99 -1.08
C ARG A 192 17.50 25.21 -0.76
N LYS A 193 17.33 24.00 -0.23
CA LYS A 193 18.43 23.13 0.19
C LYS A 193 18.00 21.67 0.16
N ILE A 194 18.88 20.79 -0.32
CA ILE A 194 18.72 19.35 -0.14
C ILE A 194 19.54 18.96 1.08
N LYS A 195 18.91 18.42 2.12
CA LYS A 195 19.57 18.04 3.38
C LYS A 195 20.16 16.65 3.31
N ARG A 196 19.35 15.68 2.89
CA ARG A 196 19.69 14.26 2.77
C ARG A 196 19.14 13.70 1.46
N LEU A 197 19.86 12.76 0.86
CA LEU A 197 19.45 12.12 -0.38
C LEU A 197 19.87 10.65 -0.40
N ALA A 198 18.92 9.78 -0.70
CA ALA A 198 19.16 8.37 -0.98
C ALA A 198 18.96 8.08 -2.47
N TRP A 199 19.89 7.33 -3.05
CA TRP A 199 19.96 6.99 -4.46
C TRP A 199 19.65 5.53 -4.70
N TYR A 200 18.85 5.27 -5.72
CA TYR A 200 18.47 3.92 -6.09
C TYR A 200 18.67 3.68 -7.57
N ASP A 201 19.08 2.46 -7.91
CA ASP A 201 18.81 1.92 -9.23
C ASP A 201 17.29 1.82 -9.42
N ARG A 202 16.83 1.91 -10.66
CA ARG A 202 15.40 1.85 -10.97
C ARG A 202 15.12 0.98 -12.19
N ALA A 203 13.95 0.37 -12.20
CA ALA A 203 13.47 -0.40 -13.34
C ALA A 203 11.94 -0.39 -13.38
N VAL A 204 11.37 -0.68 -14.55
CA VAL A 204 9.96 -1.06 -14.65
C VAL A 204 9.84 -2.50 -14.18
N VAL A 205 9.25 -2.70 -13.00
CA VAL A 205 9.27 -4.01 -12.31
C VAL A 205 7.93 -4.74 -12.41
N PHE A 206 6.82 -4.01 -12.54
CA PHE A 206 5.48 -4.56 -12.36
C PHE A 206 4.65 -4.68 -13.65
N SER A 207 5.22 -4.33 -14.81
CA SER A 207 4.52 -4.32 -16.11
C SER A 207 3.75 -5.61 -16.36
N ASP A 208 4.44 -6.74 -16.28
CA ASP A 208 3.89 -8.04 -16.67
C ASP A 208 2.83 -8.52 -15.69
N TYR A 209 3.00 -8.21 -14.40
CA TYR A 209 2.01 -8.48 -13.37
C TYR A 209 0.73 -7.69 -13.63
N VAL A 210 0.86 -6.39 -13.90
CA VAL A 210 -0.27 -5.51 -14.14
C VAL A 210 -0.98 -5.89 -15.43
N GLU A 211 -0.25 -6.10 -16.52
CA GLU A 211 -0.80 -6.47 -17.82
C GLU A 211 -1.59 -7.78 -17.73
N PHE A 212 -1.04 -8.78 -17.04
CA PHE A 212 -1.70 -10.06 -16.83
C PHE A 212 -3.04 -9.90 -16.10
N PHE A 213 -3.04 -9.34 -14.89
CA PHE A 213 -4.28 -9.24 -14.10
C PHE A 213 -5.29 -8.24 -14.67
N TYR A 214 -4.83 -7.19 -15.36
CA TYR A 214 -5.70 -6.25 -16.04
C TYR A 214 -6.41 -6.90 -17.23
N THR A 215 -5.69 -7.68 -18.04
CA THR A 215 -6.25 -8.45 -19.16
C THR A 215 -7.19 -9.54 -18.67
N LEU A 216 -6.78 -10.28 -17.64
CA LEU A 216 -7.59 -11.33 -17.02
C LEU A 216 -8.91 -10.78 -16.45
N ARG A 217 -8.85 -9.61 -15.79
CA ARG A 217 -10.05 -8.91 -15.32
C ARG A 217 -10.99 -8.55 -16.47
N LYS A 218 -10.48 -7.97 -17.56
CA LYS A 218 -11.30 -7.62 -18.73
C LYS A 218 -11.96 -8.83 -19.36
N HIS A 219 -11.20 -9.92 -19.50
CA HIS A 219 -11.72 -11.18 -20.01
C HIS A 219 -12.91 -11.68 -19.18
N TYR A 220 -12.78 -11.75 -17.85
CA TYR A 220 -13.88 -12.20 -16.99
C TYR A 220 -15.06 -11.21 -16.91
N GLN A 221 -14.84 -9.92 -17.18
CA GLN A 221 -15.94 -8.97 -17.35
C GLN A 221 -16.77 -9.27 -18.61
N ILE A 222 -16.10 -9.62 -19.72
CA ILE A 222 -16.77 -10.01 -20.98
C ILE A 222 -17.53 -11.32 -20.80
N GLU A 223 -16.93 -12.30 -20.11
CA GLU A 223 -17.57 -13.57 -19.78
C GLU A 223 -18.68 -13.46 -18.72
N LYS A 224 -18.89 -12.26 -18.16
CA LYS A 224 -19.83 -12.01 -17.06
C LYS A 224 -19.58 -12.93 -15.86
N ASN A 225 -18.31 -13.16 -15.52
CA ASN A 225 -17.88 -13.89 -14.34
C ASN A 225 -17.44 -12.89 -13.24
N PRO A 226 -18.37 -12.42 -12.38
CA PRO A 226 -18.09 -11.36 -11.42
C PRO A 226 -17.09 -11.78 -10.34
N ILE A 227 -17.07 -13.06 -9.97
CA ILE A 227 -16.18 -13.60 -8.93
C ILE A 227 -14.74 -13.48 -9.40
N PHE A 228 -14.43 -13.97 -10.60
CA PHE A 228 -13.06 -13.91 -11.10
C PHE A 228 -12.65 -12.49 -11.51
N ALA A 229 -13.56 -11.68 -12.05
CA ALA A 229 -13.27 -10.27 -12.31
C ALA A 229 -12.90 -9.51 -11.02
N LEU A 230 -13.59 -9.80 -9.90
CA LEU A 230 -13.30 -9.23 -8.59
C LEU A 230 -11.94 -9.71 -8.06
N MET A 231 -11.68 -11.01 -8.09
CA MET A 231 -10.40 -11.56 -7.63
C MET A 231 -9.22 -11.00 -8.44
N SER A 232 -9.34 -10.90 -9.77
CA SER A 232 -8.31 -10.27 -10.61
C SER A 232 -8.10 -8.79 -10.25
N LYS A 233 -9.17 -8.04 -10.00
CA LYS A 233 -9.09 -6.64 -9.53
C LYS A 233 -8.38 -6.54 -8.18
N ASP A 234 -8.69 -7.44 -7.25
CA ASP A 234 -8.11 -7.44 -5.91
C ASP A 234 -6.61 -7.75 -5.95
N LEU A 235 -6.19 -8.76 -6.69
CA LEU A 235 -4.78 -9.10 -6.86
C LEU A 235 -4.02 -7.95 -7.53
N LEU A 236 -4.59 -7.37 -8.59
CA LEU A 236 -4.05 -6.20 -9.29
C LEU A 236 -3.76 -5.02 -8.35
N ASN A 237 -4.70 -4.71 -7.46
CA ASN A 237 -4.63 -3.51 -6.62
C ASN A 237 -3.87 -3.71 -5.30
N THR A 238 -3.71 -4.93 -4.80
CA THR A 238 -3.18 -5.15 -3.44
C THR A 238 -1.67 -5.37 -3.39
N LEU A 239 -1.02 -5.62 -4.54
CA LEU A 239 0.42 -5.88 -4.60
C LEU A 239 1.25 -4.70 -4.06
N TYR A 240 0.97 -3.47 -4.48
CA TYR A 240 1.80 -2.32 -4.10
C TYR A 240 1.85 -2.10 -2.58
N GLY A 241 0.73 -2.34 -1.89
CA GLY A 241 0.65 -2.17 -0.43
C GLY A 241 1.59 -3.10 0.34
N LYS A 242 1.99 -4.25 -0.25
CA LYS A 242 2.97 -5.15 0.37
C LYS A 242 4.38 -4.57 0.39
N PHE A 243 4.74 -3.73 -0.58
CA PHE A 243 6.04 -3.04 -0.60
C PHE A 243 6.13 -1.92 0.43
N ALA A 244 4.98 -1.37 0.84
CA ALA A 244 4.90 -0.37 1.90
C ALA A 244 4.60 -0.96 3.29
N GLN A 245 4.58 -2.30 3.44
CA GLN A 245 4.22 -2.93 4.71
C GLN A 245 5.15 -2.45 5.84
N TYR A 246 4.57 -1.89 6.91
CA TYR A 246 5.30 -1.58 8.13
C TYR A 246 5.69 -2.89 8.82
N LYS A 247 6.96 -3.01 9.19
CA LYS A 247 7.41 -4.06 10.08
C LYS A 247 7.67 -3.40 11.42
N PRO A 248 6.77 -3.52 12.40
CA PRO A 248 7.05 -3.03 13.73
C PRO A 248 8.25 -3.78 14.32
N ILE A 249 8.93 -3.14 15.27
CA ILE A 249 9.91 -3.84 16.08
C ILE A 249 9.11 -4.80 16.95
N ILE A 250 9.29 -6.09 16.71
CA ILE A 250 8.64 -7.15 17.48
C ILE A 250 9.71 -7.75 18.39
N GLU A 251 9.59 -7.53 19.70
CA GLU A 251 10.26 -8.41 20.66
C GLU A 251 9.47 -9.70 20.74
N GLU A 252 10.06 -10.81 20.29
CA GLU A 252 9.52 -12.15 20.44
C GLU A 252 10.11 -12.79 21.70
N LYS A 253 9.26 -13.22 22.63
CA LYS A 253 9.64 -13.98 23.83
C LYS A 253 8.82 -15.26 23.89
N GLU A 254 9.44 -16.36 24.31
CA GLU A 254 8.70 -17.57 24.67
C GLU A 254 8.01 -17.35 26.02
N GLU A 255 6.70 -17.59 26.05
CA GLU A 255 5.89 -17.49 27.25
C GLU A 255 4.94 -18.68 27.31
N LEU A 256 5.30 -19.67 28.12
CA LEU A 256 4.61 -20.97 28.24
C LEU A 256 3.36 -20.90 29.13
N ASP A 257 3.20 -19.83 29.91
CA ASP A 257 2.14 -19.66 30.89
C ASP A 257 1.11 -18.61 30.46
N GLY A 258 -0.19 -18.83 30.77
CA GLY A 258 -1.30 -17.91 30.47
C GLY A 258 -2.16 -18.35 29.27
N PRO A 259 -3.16 -17.54 28.86
CA PRO A 259 -4.11 -17.91 27.81
C PRO A 259 -3.44 -18.14 26.44
N ASP A 260 -4.05 -18.97 25.59
CA ASP A 260 -3.57 -19.27 24.22
C ASP A 260 -3.62 -18.04 23.30
N TYR A 261 -4.45 -17.06 23.64
CA TYR A 261 -4.54 -15.79 22.95
C TYR A 261 -4.86 -14.68 23.94
N GLU A 262 -4.05 -13.62 23.91
CA GLU A 262 -4.30 -12.39 24.64
C GLU A 262 -3.78 -11.20 23.84
N ARG A 263 -4.51 -10.09 23.85
CA ARG A 263 -4.12 -8.87 23.16
C ARG A 263 -4.30 -7.69 24.09
N ILE A 264 -3.19 -7.03 24.44
CA ILE A 264 -3.15 -5.88 25.34
C ILE A 264 -2.67 -4.67 24.54
N GLU A 265 -3.48 -3.62 24.50
CA GLU A 265 -3.04 -2.31 24.00
C GLU A 265 -2.69 -1.42 25.19
N THR A 266 -1.43 -0.99 25.28
CA THR A 266 -0.99 -0.01 26.28
C THR A 266 -0.65 1.30 25.58
N ILE A 267 -1.30 2.38 26.01
CA ILE A 267 -1.00 3.73 25.53
C ILE A 267 -0.14 4.41 26.60
N ASP A 268 1.14 4.61 26.31
CA ASP A 268 2.03 5.40 27.16
C ASP A 268 1.76 6.89 26.89
N LEU A 269 0.95 7.50 27.76
CA LEU A 269 0.57 8.92 27.67
C LEU A 269 1.75 9.88 27.88
N VAL A 270 2.86 9.42 28.46
CA VAL A 270 4.06 10.23 28.72
C VAL A 270 4.97 10.24 27.50
N ARG A 271 5.14 9.09 26.86
CA ARG A 271 5.99 8.93 25.66
C ARG A 271 5.25 9.12 24.34
N GLY A 272 3.91 9.13 24.37
CA GLY A 272 3.08 9.19 23.16
C GLY A 272 3.16 7.92 22.31
N VAL A 273 3.58 6.79 22.90
CA VAL A 273 3.80 5.52 22.18
C VAL A 273 2.64 4.57 22.47
N LYS A 274 2.14 3.93 21.41
CA LYS A 274 1.18 2.83 21.52
C LYS A 274 1.94 1.51 21.46
N LEU A 275 1.95 0.78 22.56
CA LEU A 275 2.48 -0.58 22.63
C LEU A 275 1.34 -1.56 22.42
N VAL A 276 1.51 -2.53 21.52
CA VAL A 276 0.55 -3.62 21.39
C VAL A 276 1.24 -4.94 21.68
N GLU A 277 0.79 -5.60 22.73
CA GLU A 277 1.26 -6.93 23.08
C GLU A 277 0.23 -7.95 22.62
N TYR A 278 0.70 -8.97 21.92
CA TYR A 278 -0.13 -10.09 21.50
C TYR A 278 0.54 -11.37 21.93
N LYS A 279 -0.16 -12.17 22.70
CA LYS A 279 0.19 -13.56 22.98
C LYS A 279 -0.54 -14.44 21.99
N LEU A 280 0.19 -15.33 21.34
CA LEU A 280 -0.36 -16.36 20.46
C LEU A 280 0.36 -17.67 20.75
N LEU A 281 -0.35 -18.62 21.37
CA LEU A 281 0.19 -19.88 21.87
C LEU A 281 1.36 -19.60 22.83
N ASN A 282 2.52 -20.22 22.59
CA ASN A 282 3.69 -20.13 23.46
C ASN A 282 4.59 -18.92 23.16
N LYS A 283 4.07 -17.93 22.42
CA LYS A 283 4.83 -16.77 21.94
C LYS A 283 4.14 -15.47 22.35
N ARG A 284 4.92 -14.58 22.93
CA ARG A 284 4.56 -13.18 23.14
C ARG A 284 5.28 -12.30 22.14
N PHE A 285 4.52 -11.42 21.52
CA PHE A 285 4.99 -10.41 20.59
C PHE A 285 4.69 -9.04 21.19
N THR A 286 5.73 -8.25 21.45
CA THR A 286 5.56 -6.84 21.83
C THR A 286 5.85 -5.98 20.61
N GLU A 287 4.80 -5.35 20.07
CA GLU A 287 4.86 -4.36 19.01
C GLU A 287 5.15 -2.99 19.62
N ILE A 288 6.32 -2.43 19.31
CA ILE A 288 6.73 -1.07 19.67
C ILE A 288 6.57 -0.14 18.47
#